data_AF-A0A2K0UUK2-F1
#
_entry.id   AF-A0A2K0UUK2-F1
#
_cell.length_a   1.000
_cell.length_b   1.000
_cell.length_c   1.000
_cell.angle_alpha   90.00
_cell.angle_beta   90.00
_cell.angle_gamma   90.00
#
_symmetry.space_group_name_H-M   'P 1'
#
loop_
_entity.id
_entity.type
_entity.pdbx_description
1 polymer ?
#
loop_
_entity_poly.entity_id
_entity_poly.type
_entity_poly.pdbx_seq_one_letter_code
_entity_poly.pdbx_strand_id
1 'polypeptide(L)'
;MYRAQATAALKEDLEHICIENIQACILVGNNFFGEGDADAESLYFGLASRMTQILKLGEIDESDDGVMREVKRRIFWTCFIIDTWASGGSNLSPQFRWRIKQPRGPLDEYMFYNMRSGDGDVADSDWKPGLWAHMVRLVGLYAEIQNLQQELANGVEWNESFIDESVQRLESEFSAFEEGLGRELMFSKENLASFVDRGLGRVFIAFHLGYHHYYTLLFYQYLDHRRPPTTNGRRYASSCKTHAAIVCDVLKASREVPGAEAVYNIVGHVTIVSSSVLLHTYLFGESHELEESRDRLSSNLESLVQLRNYWPSVEMMIKRLVVFQRNCIQSMNAESYRFDRWMVKFLIAHALALEDKVDDSWSAESVDATNENAHLERGRITQAMIMDLQNYDTET
;
A
#
# COMPACT_ATOMS: atom_id res chain seq x y z
N MET A 1 21.79 -10.24 -13.93
CA MET A 1 23.25 -9.97 -13.88
C MET A 1 23.59 -8.84 -12.90
N TYR A 2 23.11 -7.61 -13.12
CA TYR A 2 23.45 -6.45 -12.26
C TYR A 2 23.07 -6.61 -10.79
N ARG A 3 21.88 -7.15 -10.49
CA ARG A 3 21.47 -7.47 -9.11
C ARG A 3 22.50 -8.36 -8.40
N ALA A 4 22.85 -9.50 -9.00
CA ALA A 4 23.79 -10.45 -8.41
C ALA A 4 25.17 -9.82 -8.12
N GLN A 5 25.65 -8.97 -9.03
CA GLN A 5 26.91 -8.23 -8.84
C GLN A 5 26.81 -7.19 -7.72
N ALA A 6 25.73 -6.40 -7.69
CA ALA A 6 25.50 -5.42 -6.62
C ALA A 6 25.35 -6.09 -5.25
N THR A 7 24.61 -7.21 -5.18
CA THR A 7 24.47 -8.01 -3.96
C THR A 7 25.82 -8.60 -3.53
N ALA A 8 26.65 -9.08 -4.45
CA ALA A 8 27.98 -9.59 -4.12
C ALA A 8 28.88 -8.48 -3.57
N ALA A 9 28.95 -7.32 -4.24
CA ALA A 9 29.73 -6.17 -3.79
C ALA A 9 29.29 -5.68 -2.39
N LEU A 10 27.98 -5.59 -2.14
CA LEU A 10 27.46 -5.21 -0.82
C LEU A 10 27.82 -6.24 0.25
N LYS A 11 27.82 -7.54 -0.07
CA LYS A 11 28.20 -8.60 0.88
C LYS A 11 29.69 -8.54 1.24
N GLU A 12 30.56 -8.16 0.30
CA GLU A 12 32.00 -8.02 0.52
C GLU A 12 32.36 -6.87 1.49
N ASP A 13 31.54 -5.82 1.54
CA ASP A 13 31.75 -4.62 2.39
C ASP A 13 30.67 -4.45 3.48
N LEU A 14 29.91 -5.51 3.80
CA LEU A 14 28.70 -5.43 4.61
C LEU A 14 28.91 -4.84 6.01
N GLU A 15 30.08 -5.08 6.61
CA GLU A 15 30.42 -4.61 7.96
C GLU A 15 30.80 -3.13 8.01
N HIS A 16 31.04 -2.51 6.86
CA HIS A 16 31.32 -1.08 6.78
C HIS A 16 30.02 -0.29 6.91
N ILE A 17 29.82 0.30 8.10
CA ILE A 17 28.64 1.09 8.41
C ILE A 17 28.81 2.50 7.82
N CYS A 18 28.26 2.73 6.62
CA CYS A 18 28.27 4.01 5.92
C CYS A 18 26.92 4.31 5.22
N ILE A 19 26.75 5.54 4.72
CA ILE A 19 25.52 5.98 4.04
C ILE A 19 25.29 5.16 2.76
N GLU A 20 26.35 4.88 2.03
CA GLU A 20 26.35 4.16 0.76
C GLU A 20 25.86 2.72 0.97
N ASN A 21 26.30 2.05 2.03
CA ASN A 21 25.86 0.69 2.35
C ASN A 21 24.41 0.66 2.84
N ILE A 22 23.92 1.71 3.51
CA ILE A 22 22.47 1.84 3.81
C ILE A 22 21.66 1.93 2.51
N GLN A 23 22.07 2.82 1.60
CA GLN A 23 21.41 2.98 0.31
C GLN A 23 21.46 1.71 -0.54
N ALA A 24 22.60 1.02 -0.57
CA ALA A 24 22.77 -0.26 -1.24
C ALA A 24 21.86 -1.34 -0.64
N CYS A 25 21.76 -1.43 0.69
CA CYS A 25 20.82 -2.34 1.37
C CYS A 25 19.36 -2.05 0.96
N ILE A 26 18.96 -0.78 0.90
CA ILE A 26 17.61 -0.39 0.45
C ILE A 26 17.36 -0.83 -1.00
N LEU A 27 18.31 -0.60 -1.91
CA LEU A 27 18.15 -0.98 -3.32
C LEU A 27 18.13 -2.50 -3.53
N VAL A 28 19.02 -3.22 -2.85
CA VAL A 28 19.09 -4.68 -2.90
C VAL A 28 17.84 -5.31 -2.27
N GLY A 29 17.37 -4.80 -1.13
CA GLY A 29 16.13 -5.26 -0.48
C GLY A 29 14.90 -5.10 -1.38
N ASN A 30 14.74 -3.95 -2.03
CA ASN A 30 13.65 -3.74 -3.00
C ASN A 30 13.74 -4.68 -4.21
N ASN A 31 14.95 -5.07 -4.62
CA ASN A 31 15.13 -6.06 -5.68
C ASN A 31 14.66 -7.46 -5.23
N PHE A 32 15.03 -7.90 -4.02
CA PHE A 32 14.54 -9.17 -3.48
C PHE A 32 13.03 -9.17 -3.24
N PHE A 33 12.46 -8.02 -2.86
CA PHE A 33 11.01 -7.85 -2.78
C PHE A 33 10.33 -8.10 -4.13
N GLY A 34 10.91 -7.55 -5.21
CA GLY A 34 10.46 -7.77 -6.58
C GLY A 34 10.54 -9.23 -7.04
N GLU A 35 11.47 -10.01 -6.50
CA GLU A 35 11.64 -11.44 -6.82
C GLU A 35 10.73 -12.35 -5.98
N GLY A 36 10.17 -11.83 -4.89
CA GLY A 36 9.32 -12.59 -3.96
C GLY A 36 10.11 -13.33 -2.89
N ASP A 37 11.37 -12.94 -2.65
CA ASP A 37 12.20 -13.45 -1.56
C ASP A 37 12.04 -12.55 -0.33
N ALA A 38 10.96 -12.79 0.43
CA ALA A 38 10.60 -11.99 1.60
C ALA A 38 11.66 -12.06 2.71
N ASP A 39 12.34 -13.20 2.89
CA ASP A 39 13.36 -13.35 3.92
C ASP A 39 14.60 -12.49 3.60
N ALA A 40 15.09 -12.55 2.35
CA ALA A 40 16.22 -11.73 1.93
C ALA A 40 15.87 -10.23 1.93
N GLU A 41 14.68 -9.86 1.44
CA GLU A 41 14.14 -8.50 1.50
C GLU A 41 14.18 -7.94 2.93
N SER A 42 13.57 -8.66 3.87
CA SER A 42 13.48 -8.26 5.27
C SER A 42 14.85 -8.18 5.94
N LEU A 43 15.79 -9.07 5.59
CA LEU A 43 17.17 -9.02 6.07
C LEU A 43 17.88 -7.73 5.63
N TYR A 44 17.85 -7.39 4.34
CA TYR A 44 18.53 -6.21 3.82
C TYR A 44 17.92 -4.91 4.34
N PHE A 45 16.60 -4.84 4.45
CA PHE A 45 15.95 -3.70 5.10
C PHE A 45 16.29 -3.60 6.58
N GLY A 46 16.40 -4.73 7.27
CA GLY A 46 16.87 -4.76 8.65
C GLY A 46 18.30 -4.24 8.81
N LEU A 47 19.21 -4.59 7.90
CA LEU A 47 20.58 -4.08 7.89
C LEU A 47 20.61 -2.56 7.67
N ALA A 48 19.90 -2.05 6.66
CA ALA A 48 19.76 -0.61 6.39
C ALA A 48 19.26 0.14 7.64
N SER A 49 18.23 -0.43 8.28
CA SER A 49 17.63 0.12 9.49
C SER A 49 18.62 0.19 10.65
N ARG A 50 19.39 -0.88 10.88
CA ARG A 50 20.40 -0.91 11.96
C ARG A 50 21.56 0.01 11.70
N MET A 51 22.10 0.04 10.48
CA MET A 51 23.16 0.97 10.11
C MET A 51 22.72 2.43 10.31
N THR A 52 21.48 2.77 9.92
CA THR A 52 20.89 4.11 10.14
C THR A 52 20.84 4.49 11.62
N GLN A 53 20.48 3.55 12.50
CA GLN A 53 20.45 3.76 13.94
C GLN A 53 21.85 3.90 14.54
N ILE A 54 22.81 3.10 14.09
CA ILE A 54 24.20 3.13 14.57
C ILE A 54 24.87 4.46 14.18
N LEU A 55 24.66 4.94 12.96
CA LEU A 55 25.15 6.25 12.50
C LEU A 55 24.37 7.43 13.06
N LYS A 56 23.25 7.18 13.76
CA LYS A 56 22.38 8.21 14.34
C LYS A 56 21.94 9.26 13.31
N LEU A 57 21.55 8.84 12.11
CA LEU A 57 21.21 9.76 11.00
C LEU A 57 20.03 10.71 11.29
N GLY A 58 19.26 10.47 12.34
CA GLY A 58 18.19 11.36 12.82
C GLY A 58 18.66 12.46 13.79
N GLU A 59 19.93 12.46 14.18
CA GLU A 59 20.54 13.50 15.03
C GLU A 59 21.27 14.54 14.16
N ILE A 60 21.34 15.79 14.65
CA ILE A 60 22.04 16.87 13.94
C ILE A 60 23.54 16.71 14.18
N ASP A 61 24.32 16.70 13.09
CA ASP A 61 25.78 16.79 13.11
C ASP A 61 26.18 18.19 12.63
N GLU A 62 26.84 18.96 13.49
CA GLU A 62 27.24 20.34 13.18
C GLU A 62 28.33 20.43 12.11
N SER A 63 29.00 19.32 11.81
CA SER A 63 29.99 19.26 10.73
C SER A 63 29.38 19.08 9.34
N ASP A 64 28.11 18.66 9.26
CA ASP A 64 27.41 18.47 7.99
C ASP A 64 26.95 19.80 7.38
N ASP A 65 27.12 19.93 6.07
CA ASP A 65 26.42 20.94 5.27
C ASP A 65 24.91 20.62 5.13
N GLY A 66 24.13 21.57 4.62
CA GLY A 66 22.68 21.44 4.48
C GLY A 66 22.28 20.27 3.58
N VAL A 67 23.06 19.98 2.54
CA VAL A 67 22.81 18.86 1.62
C VAL A 67 22.95 17.54 2.36
N MET A 68 24.07 17.33 3.07
CA MET A 68 24.31 16.10 3.83
C MET A 68 23.26 15.91 4.93
N ARG A 69 22.89 16.97 5.65
CA ARG A 69 21.80 16.92 6.66
C ARG A 69 20.48 16.47 6.05
N GLU A 70 20.11 16.98 4.89
CA GLU A 70 18.89 16.57 4.19
C GLU A 70 18.97 15.13 3.66
N VAL A 71 20.13 14.69 3.15
CA VAL A 71 20.37 13.29 2.74
C VAL A 71 20.19 12.34 3.92
N LYS A 72 20.83 12.60 5.06
CA LYS A 72 20.70 11.79 6.29
C LYS A 72 19.24 11.72 6.76
N ARG A 73 18.52 12.85 6.76
CA ARG A 73 17.08 12.91 7.09
C ARG A 73 16.22 12.07 6.15
N ARG A 74 16.44 12.16 4.83
CA ARG A 74 15.69 11.37 3.84
C ARG A 74 15.96 9.89 3.98
N ILE A 75 17.20 9.48 4.27
CA ILE A 75 17.54 8.07 4.52
C ILE A 75 16.83 7.58 5.78
N PHE A 76 16.91 8.32 6.88
CA PHE A 76 16.23 7.97 8.13
C PHE A 76 14.74 7.73 7.90
N TRP A 77 14.07 8.66 7.23
CA TRP A 77 12.64 8.56 6.96
C TRP A 77 12.29 7.49 5.92
N THR A 78 13.18 7.20 4.97
CA THR A 78 13.01 6.08 4.04
C THR A 78 13.09 4.75 4.77
N CYS A 79 14.04 4.57 5.69
CA CYS A 79 14.11 3.38 6.53
C CYS A 79 12.87 3.22 7.42
N PHE A 80 12.33 4.32 7.98
CA PHE A 80 11.06 4.28 8.71
C PHE A 80 9.90 3.79 7.82
N ILE A 81 9.80 4.31 6.59
CA ILE A 81 8.74 3.93 5.65
C ILE A 81 8.85 2.45 5.29
N ILE A 82 10.04 2.01 4.87
CA ILE A 82 10.30 0.64 4.46
C ILE A 82 10.07 -0.33 5.62
N ASP A 83 10.59 -0.02 6.81
CA ASP A 83 10.45 -0.89 7.99
C ASP A 83 8.98 -1.06 8.40
N THR A 84 8.15 -0.01 8.27
CA THR A 84 6.70 -0.08 8.54
C THR A 84 6.00 -1.01 7.55
N TRP A 85 6.29 -0.87 6.25
CA TRP A 85 5.69 -1.71 5.21
C TRP A 85 6.17 -3.17 5.29
N ALA A 86 7.48 -3.39 5.33
CA ALA A 86 8.10 -4.71 5.35
C ALA A 86 7.68 -5.50 6.60
N SER A 87 7.71 -4.87 7.78
CA SER A 87 7.36 -5.55 9.03
C SER A 87 5.90 -5.97 9.06
N GLY A 88 4.98 -5.10 8.63
CA GLY A 88 3.56 -5.49 8.53
C GLY A 88 3.30 -6.54 7.45
N GLY A 89 3.99 -6.43 6.30
CA GLY A 89 3.90 -7.34 5.16
C GLY A 89 4.35 -8.77 5.45
N SER A 90 5.39 -8.91 6.29
CA SER A 90 6.01 -10.19 6.66
C SER A 90 5.63 -10.66 8.07
N ASN A 91 4.75 -9.92 8.77
CA ASN A 91 4.37 -10.17 10.16
C ASN A 91 5.59 -10.21 11.12
N LEU A 92 6.57 -9.34 10.87
CA LEU A 92 7.75 -9.14 11.69
C LEU A 92 7.56 -7.93 12.63
N SER A 93 8.42 -7.82 13.64
CA SER A 93 8.42 -6.66 14.53
C SER A 93 9.18 -5.48 13.89
N PRO A 94 8.59 -4.27 13.82
CA PRO A 94 9.28 -3.07 13.36
C PRO A 94 10.52 -2.74 14.19
N GLN A 95 11.58 -2.29 13.51
CA GLN A 95 12.83 -1.84 14.12
C GLN A 95 12.85 -0.33 14.36
N PHE A 96 12.08 0.43 13.58
CA PHE A 96 11.79 1.83 13.82
C PHE A 96 10.49 1.95 14.59
N ARG A 97 10.55 2.69 15.70
CA ARG A 97 9.36 3.12 16.44
C ARG A 97 9.25 4.61 16.36
N TRP A 98 8.01 5.10 16.33
CA TRP A 98 7.75 6.51 16.54
C TRP A 98 8.24 6.93 17.94
N ARG A 99 9.19 7.86 18.01
CA ARG A 99 9.75 8.41 19.26
C ARG A 99 9.23 9.83 19.46
N ILE A 100 9.26 10.28 20.72
CA ILE A 100 8.87 11.65 21.10
C ILE A 100 9.75 12.70 20.39
N LYS A 101 11.03 12.38 20.15
CA LYS A 101 11.96 13.23 19.40
C LYS A 101 12.35 12.51 18.12
N GLN A 102 11.95 13.09 16.98
CA GLN A 102 12.32 12.66 15.64
C GLN A 102 13.02 13.81 14.90
N PRO A 103 13.85 13.52 13.88
CA PRO A 103 14.30 14.56 12.97
C PRO A 103 13.10 15.27 12.34
N ARG A 104 13.26 16.52 11.91
CA ARG A 104 12.22 17.19 11.12
C ARG A 104 11.92 16.42 9.82
N GLY A 105 10.73 16.64 9.27
CA GLY A 105 10.35 16.05 7.99
C GLY A 105 11.29 16.47 6.84
N PRO A 106 11.40 15.66 5.77
CA PRO A 106 12.10 16.02 4.55
C PRO A 106 11.66 17.38 4.00
N LEU A 107 12.60 18.12 3.42
CA LEU A 107 12.35 19.38 2.75
C LEU A 107 11.54 19.17 1.45
N ASP A 108 10.88 20.22 0.95
CA ASP A 108 10.37 20.27 -0.43
C ASP A 108 11.43 19.80 -1.43
N GLU A 109 11.02 18.94 -2.35
CA GLU A 109 11.92 18.30 -3.31
C GLU A 109 12.62 19.33 -4.20
N TYR A 110 11.92 20.38 -4.64
CA TYR A 110 12.52 21.41 -5.49
C TYR A 110 13.48 22.31 -4.70
N MET A 111 13.15 22.64 -3.44
CA MET A 111 14.10 23.32 -2.57
C MET A 111 15.38 22.50 -2.41
N PHE A 112 15.26 21.19 -2.14
CA PHE A 112 16.41 20.31 -2.01
C PHE A 112 17.24 20.21 -3.31
N TYR A 113 16.59 20.07 -4.47
CA TYR A 113 17.29 20.01 -5.77
C TYR A 113 18.11 21.26 -6.09
N ASN A 114 17.77 22.41 -5.50
CA ASN A 114 18.49 23.65 -5.72
C ASN A 114 19.61 23.92 -4.69
N MET A 115 19.74 23.09 -3.66
CA MET A 115 20.83 23.19 -2.68
C MET A 115 22.16 22.78 -3.31
N ARG A 116 23.25 23.39 -2.83
CA ARG A 116 24.63 23.11 -3.25
C ARG A 116 25.47 22.67 -2.06
N SER A 117 26.52 21.91 -2.34
CA SER A 117 27.47 21.54 -1.29
C SER A 117 28.12 22.78 -0.68
N GLY A 118 28.22 22.80 0.65
CA GLY A 118 28.64 23.94 1.44
C GLY A 118 27.53 24.92 1.83
N ASP A 119 26.32 24.79 1.28
CA ASP A 119 25.17 25.57 1.75
C ASP A 119 24.83 25.19 3.21
N GLY A 120 24.39 26.17 4.01
CA GLY A 120 23.87 25.90 5.35
C GLY A 120 22.54 25.14 5.31
N ASP A 121 22.15 24.56 6.44
CA ASP A 121 20.82 23.95 6.57
C ASP A 121 19.72 25.02 6.47
N VAL A 122 18.57 24.63 5.92
CA VAL A 122 17.40 25.53 5.82
C VAL A 122 16.88 25.82 7.22
N ALA A 123 16.69 27.09 7.57
CA ALA A 123 16.12 27.47 8.87
C ALA A 123 14.67 26.98 9.02
N ASP A 124 14.23 26.68 10.24
CA ASP A 124 12.88 26.16 10.49
C ASP A 124 11.77 27.12 10.05
N SER A 125 12.02 28.43 10.03
CA SER A 125 11.08 29.44 9.51
C SER A 125 10.87 29.36 8.00
N ASP A 126 11.87 28.88 7.27
CA ASP A 126 11.87 28.78 5.80
C ASP A 126 11.58 27.35 5.32
N TRP A 127 11.54 26.39 6.24
CA TRP A 127 11.28 24.99 5.94
C TRP A 127 9.85 24.81 5.43
N LYS A 128 9.73 24.04 4.34
CA LYS A 128 8.46 23.62 3.76
C LYS A 128 8.47 22.10 3.57
N PRO A 129 7.40 21.40 3.95
CA PRO A 129 7.30 19.96 3.73
C PRO A 129 7.16 19.64 2.24
N GLY A 130 7.99 18.73 1.74
CA GLY A 130 7.82 18.11 0.42
C GLY A 130 6.85 16.93 0.44
N LEU A 131 6.54 16.38 -0.73
CA LEU A 131 5.70 15.18 -0.85
C LEU A 131 6.22 14.05 0.05
N TRP A 132 7.53 13.88 0.16
CA TRP A 132 8.13 12.86 1.04
C TRP A 132 7.81 13.07 2.52
N ALA A 133 7.75 14.33 2.99
CA ALA A 133 7.34 14.62 4.36
C ALA A 133 5.86 14.34 4.62
N HIS A 134 5.00 14.61 3.63
CA HIS A 134 3.60 14.23 3.69
C HIS A 134 3.43 12.70 3.71
N MET A 135 4.21 11.95 2.91
CA MET A 135 4.23 10.49 2.93
C MET A 135 4.65 9.92 4.28
N VAL A 136 5.68 10.49 4.93
CA VAL A 136 6.11 10.05 6.27
C VAL A 136 4.96 10.14 7.27
N ARG A 137 4.20 11.24 7.26
CA ARG A 137 3.04 11.41 8.14
C ARG A 137 1.94 10.38 7.83
N LEU A 138 1.66 10.14 6.55
CA LEU A 138 0.69 9.12 6.14
C LEU A 138 1.10 7.71 6.56
N VAL A 139 2.38 7.38 6.49
CA VAL A 139 2.89 6.08 6.94
C VAL A 139 2.78 5.95 8.46
N GLY A 140 2.87 7.05 9.21
CA GLY A 140 2.52 7.06 10.63
C GLY A 140 1.08 6.58 10.90
N LEU A 141 0.10 7.13 10.16
CA LEU A 141 -1.30 6.69 10.25
C LEU A 141 -1.48 5.23 9.80
N TYR A 142 -0.76 4.82 8.75
CA TYR A 142 -0.76 3.44 8.30
C TYR A 142 -0.26 2.46 9.37
N ALA A 143 0.79 2.81 10.11
CA ALA A 143 1.29 1.98 11.20
C ALA A 143 0.21 1.74 12.28
N GLU A 144 -0.64 2.73 12.54
CA GLU A 144 -1.76 2.57 13.46
C GLU A 144 -2.89 1.70 12.90
N ILE A 145 -3.20 1.84 11.60
CA ILE A 145 -4.13 0.93 10.91
C ILE A 145 -3.61 -0.51 10.97
N GLN A 146 -2.30 -0.72 10.73
CA GLN A 146 -1.68 -2.03 10.82
C GLN A 146 -1.79 -2.60 12.23
N ASN A 147 -1.53 -1.81 13.28
CA ASN A 147 -1.69 -2.27 14.67
C ASN A 147 -3.12 -2.74 14.95
N LEU A 148 -4.14 -1.94 14.55
CA LEU A 148 -5.54 -2.32 14.66
C LEU A 148 -5.81 -3.63 13.92
N GLN A 149 -5.37 -3.75 12.67
CA GLN A 149 -5.55 -4.97 11.88
C GLN A 149 -4.82 -6.17 12.49
N GLN A 150 -3.63 -6.01 13.05
CA GLN A 150 -2.91 -7.09 13.73
C GLN A 150 -3.63 -7.56 15.00
N GLU A 151 -4.25 -6.65 15.76
CA GLU A 151 -5.12 -7.01 16.88
C GLU A 151 -6.32 -7.84 16.40
N LEU A 152 -6.96 -7.45 15.28
CA LEU A 152 -8.05 -8.22 14.68
C LEU A 152 -7.60 -9.59 14.16
N ALA A 153 -6.41 -9.68 13.57
CA ALA A 153 -5.83 -10.92 13.06
C ALA A 153 -5.45 -11.90 14.18
N ASN A 154 -5.10 -11.39 15.36
CA ASN A 154 -4.63 -12.20 16.50
C ASN A 154 -5.72 -12.46 17.56
N GLY A 155 -6.75 -11.62 17.62
CA GLY A 155 -7.86 -11.74 18.55
C GLY A 155 -8.73 -12.98 18.29
N VAL A 156 -9.23 -13.58 19.38
CA VAL A 156 -10.22 -14.67 19.34
C VAL A 156 -11.63 -14.11 19.19
N GLU A 157 -11.91 -13.00 19.88
CA GLU A 157 -13.16 -12.23 19.79
C GLU A 157 -12.83 -10.78 19.47
N TRP A 158 -13.72 -10.15 18.70
CA TRP A 158 -13.58 -8.76 18.28
C TRP A 158 -14.41 -7.85 19.18
N ASN A 159 -13.74 -6.86 19.78
CA ASN A 159 -14.42 -5.82 20.55
C ASN A 159 -14.91 -4.73 19.59
N GLU A 160 -16.18 -4.82 19.19
CA GLU A 160 -16.79 -3.88 18.23
C GLU A 160 -16.75 -2.41 18.69
N SER A 161 -16.87 -2.13 20.01
CA SER A 161 -16.77 -0.75 20.53
C SER A 161 -15.37 -0.18 20.32
N PHE A 162 -14.35 -0.97 20.67
CA PHE A 162 -12.96 -0.57 20.49
C PHE A 162 -12.61 -0.35 19.01
N ILE A 163 -13.14 -1.20 18.13
CA ILE A 163 -12.96 -1.08 16.69
C ILE A 163 -13.60 0.22 16.18
N ASP A 164 -14.85 0.50 16.55
CA ASP A 164 -15.56 1.69 16.10
C ASP A 164 -14.88 2.97 16.62
N GLU A 165 -14.46 3.01 17.88
CA GLU A 165 -13.68 4.11 18.47
C GLU A 165 -12.34 4.33 17.74
N SER A 166 -11.62 3.24 17.45
CA SER A 166 -10.33 3.31 16.75
C SER A 166 -10.49 3.81 15.31
N VAL A 167 -11.51 3.34 14.60
CA VAL A 167 -11.80 3.78 13.23
C VAL A 167 -12.22 5.25 13.20
N GLN A 168 -13.09 5.69 14.12
CA GLN A 168 -13.51 7.09 14.20
C GLN A 168 -12.33 8.03 14.50
N ARG A 169 -11.43 7.62 15.40
CA ARG A 169 -10.20 8.37 15.69
C ARG A 169 -9.29 8.47 14.47
N LEU A 170 -8.98 7.34 13.82
CA LEU A 170 -8.12 7.31 12.65
C LEU A 170 -8.72 8.10 11.48
N GLU A 171 -10.03 8.00 11.26
CA GLU A 171 -10.72 8.84 10.29
C GLU A 171 -10.53 10.33 10.59
N SER A 172 -10.71 10.75 11.85
CA SER A 172 -10.55 12.15 12.25
C SER A 172 -9.12 12.64 12.00
N GLU A 173 -8.12 11.79 12.22
CA GLU A 173 -6.72 12.10 11.94
C GLU A 173 -6.43 12.20 10.43
N PHE A 174 -7.03 11.33 9.60
CA PHE A 174 -6.94 11.48 8.15
C PHE A 174 -7.62 12.75 7.64
N SER A 175 -8.79 13.10 8.17
CA SER A 175 -9.49 14.34 7.81
C SER A 175 -8.65 15.57 8.20
N ALA A 176 -8.07 15.58 9.41
CA ALA A 176 -7.17 16.66 9.83
C ALA A 176 -5.90 16.73 8.96
N PHE A 177 -5.38 15.58 8.51
CA PHE A 177 -4.29 15.55 7.55
C PHE A 177 -4.69 16.17 6.21
N GLU A 178 -5.86 15.81 5.66
CA GLU A 178 -6.38 16.33 4.39
C GLU A 178 -6.69 17.83 4.46
N GLU A 179 -7.29 18.32 5.55
CA GLU A 179 -7.52 19.76 5.79
C GLU A 179 -6.21 20.55 5.82
N GLY A 180 -5.13 19.92 6.27
CA GLY A 180 -3.77 20.47 6.26
C GLY A 180 -3.07 20.37 4.89
N LEU A 181 -3.63 19.66 3.91
CA LEU A 181 -3.10 19.63 2.54
C LEU A 181 -3.52 20.88 1.78
N GLY A 182 -2.57 21.49 1.08
CA GLY A 182 -2.88 22.53 0.10
C GLY A 182 -3.65 21.94 -1.11
N ARG A 183 -4.45 22.78 -1.77
CA ARG A 183 -5.24 22.38 -2.96
C ARG A 183 -4.38 21.83 -4.09
N GLU A 184 -3.13 22.27 -4.17
CA GLU A 184 -2.11 21.83 -5.11
C GLU A 184 -1.68 20.36 -4.90
N LEU A 185 -1.89 19.80 -3.70
CA LEU A 185 -1.56 18.41 -3.37
C LEU A 185 -2.74 17.45 -3.55
N MET A 186 -3.91 17.94 -3.96
CA MET A 186 -5.07 17.10 -4.22
C MET A 186 -4.95 16.40 -5.58
N PHE A 187 -5.44 15.17 -5.70
CA PHE A 187 -5.37 14.45 -6.96
C PHE A 187 -6.30 15.10 -8.00
N SER A 188 -5.71 15.61 -9.07
CA SER A 188 -6.42 16.14 -10.24
C SER A 188 -5.50 16.04 -11.46
N LYS A 189 -6.09 16.15 -12.66
CA LYS A 189 -5.30 16.15 -13.90
C LYS A 189 -4.36 17.36 -13.96
N GLU A 190 -4.83 18.50 -13.49
CA GLU A 190 -4.10 19.76 -13.46
C GLU A 190 -2.91 19.70 -12.51
N ASN A 191 -3.12 19.18 -11.29
CA ASN A 191 -2.05 19.03 -10.32
C ASN A 191 -1.03 17.97 -10.77
N LEU A 192 -1.51 16.83 -11.31
CA LEU A 192 -0.62 15.81 -11.86
C LEU A 192 0.28 16.38 -12.96
N ALA A 193 -0.28 17.13 -13.92
CA ALA A 193 0.49 17.78 -14.97
C ALA A 193 1.56 18.74 -14.40
N SER A 194 1.19 19.57 -13.43
CA SER A 194 2.11 20.48 -12.73
C SER A 194 3.27 19.73 -12.04
N PHE A 195 2.99 18.60 -11.39
CA PHE A 195 4.05 17.77 -10.78
C PHE A 195 4.90 17.05 -11.82
N VAL A 196 4.33 16.60 -12.93
CA VAL A 196 5.07 16.01 -14.06
C VAL A 196 6.04 17.04 -14.67
N ASP A 197 5.59 18.27 -14.91
CA ASP A 197 6.43 19.35 -15.46
C ASP A 197 7.63 19.67 -14.53
N ARG A 198 7.48 19.42 -13.23
CA ARG A 198 8.54 19.58 -12.22
C ARG A 198 9.39 18.34 -12.01
N GLY A 199 9.16 17.25 -12.76
CA GLY A 199 9.88 15.98 -12.62
C GLY A 199 9.47 15.15 -11.40
N LEU A 200 8.31 15.44 -10.80
CA LEU A 200 7.82 14.84 -9.56
C LEU A 200 6.55 14.00 -9.74
N GLY A 201 6.11 13.77 -10.98
CA GLY A 201 4.87 13.02 -11.29
C GLY A 201 4.80 11.65 -10.61
N ARG A 202 5.88 10.86 -10.64
CA ARG A 202 5.95 9.55 -9.98
C ARG A 202 5.79 9.62 -8.45
N VAL A 203 6.37 10.65 -7.82
CA VAL A 203 6.27 10.85 -6.37
C VAL A 203 4.84 11.26 -6.01
N PHE A 204 4.22 12.11 -6.83
CA PHE A 204 2.83 12.54 -6.66
C PHE A 204 1.85 11.35 -6.79
N ILE A 205 2.05 10.49 -7.79
CA ILE A 205 1.27 9.25 -7.93
C ILE A 205 1.46 8.33 -6.72
N ALA A 206 2.70 8.12 -6.27
CA ALA A 206 2.97 7.31 -5.10
C ALA A 206 2.27 7.81 -3.84
N PHE A 207 2.19 9.13 -3.69
CA PHE A 207 1.52 9.77 -2.56
C PHE A 207 0.03 9.42 -2.56
N HIS A 208 -0.64 9.58 -3.70
CA HIS A 208 -2.07 9.29 -3.82
C HIS A 208 -2.40 7.81 -3.76
N LEU A 209 -1.56 6.93 -4.32
CA LEU A 209 -1.73 5.49 -4.17
C LEU A 209 -1.69 5.10 -2.69
N GLY A 210 -0.70 5.58 -1.92
CA GLY A 210 -0.64 5.32 -0.48
C GLY A 210 -1.82 5.91 0.28
N TYR A 211 -2.13 7.18 0.04
CA TYR A 211 -3.23 7.90 0.71
C TYR A 211 -4.58 7.19 0.57
N HIS A 212 -5.00 6.88 -0.66
CA HIS A 212 -6.28 6.21 -0.87
C HIS A 212 -6.25 4.74 -0.44
N HIS A 213 -5.10 4.05 -0.58
CA HIS A 213 -4.96 2.68 -0.09
C HIS A 213 -5.16 2.57 1.44
N TYR A 214 -4.63 3.50 2.23
CA TYR A 214 -4.78 3.45 3.68
C TYR A 214 -6.23 3.65 4.14
N TYR A 215 -6.97 4.54 3.48
CA TYR A 215 -8.42 4.66 3.68
C TYR A 215 -9.17 3.38 3.29
N THR A 216 -8.80 2.78 2.14
CA THR A 216 -9.37 1.50 1.72
C THR A 216 -9.17 0.43 2.80
N LEU A 217 -7.97 0.32 3.37
CA LEU A 217 -7.65 -0.62 4.45
C LEU A 217 -8.44 -0.36 5.73
N LEU A 218 -8.54 0.90 6.16
CA LEU A 218 -9.27 1.30 7.37
C LEU A 218 -10.74 0.91 7.31
N PHE A 219 -11.38 1.14 6.15
CA PHE A 219 -12.81 0.92 5.98
C PHE A 219 -13.19 -0.42 5.37
N TYR A 220 -12.22 -1.23 4.95
CA TYR A 220 -12.45 -2.51 4.25
C TYR A 220 -13.41 -3.43 5.01
N GLN A 221 -13.32 -3.41 6.32
CA GLN A 221 -14.10 -4.26 7.20
C GLN A 221 -15.61 -4.00 7.15
N TYR A 222 -16.04 -2.80 6.72
CA TYR A 222 -17.44 -2.41 6.64
C TYR A 222 -18.10 -2.88 5.34
N LEU A 223 -17.35 -3.52 4.43
CA LEU A 223 -17.92 -4.22 3.28
C LEU A 223 -18.70 -5.47 3.70
N ASP A 224 -18.43 -6.03 4.90
CA ASP A 224 -19.18 -7.17 5.44
C ASP A 224 -20.46 -6.69 6.14
N HIS A 225 -21.60 -6.86 5.46
CA HIS A 225 -22.92 -6.48 5.96
C HIS A 225 -23.40 -7.32 7.16
N ARG A 226 -22.74 -8.44 7.49
CA ARG A 226 -23.11 -9.30 8.62
C ARG A 226 -22.50 -8.84 9.94
N ARG A 227 -21.53 -7.93 9.89
CA ARG A 227 -21.00 -7.33 11.10
C ARG A 227 -22.09 -6.52 11.81
N PRO A 228 -22.03 -6.41 13.14
CA PRO A 228 -22.97 -5.58 13.88
C PRO A 228 -23.03 -4.16 13.29
N PRO A 229 -24.24 -3.61 13.07
CA PRO A 229 -24.37 -2.31 12.46
C PRO A 229 -23.76 -1.25 13.39
N THR A 230 -22.92 -0.37 12.83
CA THR A 230 -22.42 0.82 13.53
C THR A 230 -23.06 2.08 12.96
N THR A 231 -23.02 3.17 13.73
CA THR A 231 -23.58 4.47 13.32
C THR A 231 -23.07 4.93 11.95
N ASN A 232 -21.78 4.72 11.67
CA ASN A 232 -21.12 5.15 10.45
C ASN A 232 -20.89 4.02 9.43
N GLY A 233 -21.29 2.77 9.71
CA GLY A 233 -20.87 1.61 8.92
C GLY A 233 -21.19 1.71 7.42
N ARG A 234 -22.39 2.16 7.05
CA ARG A 234 -22.76 2.37 5.63
C ARG A 234 -21.91 3.45 4.95
N ARG A 235 -21.60 4.53 5.68
CA ARG A 235 -20.74 5.61 5.19
C ARG A 235 -19.33 5.09 4.96
N TYR A 236 -18.78 4.32 5.90
CA TYR A 236 -17.46 3.71 5.76
C TYR A 236 -17.38 2.70 4.63
N ALA A 237 -18.40 1.86 4.43
CA ALA A 237 -18.47 0.95 3.28
C ALA A 237 -18.43 1.73 1.94
N SER A 238 -19.21 2.80 1.83
CA SER A 238 -19.21 3.68 0.66
C SER A 238 -17.87 4.38 0.45
N SER A 239 -17.25 4.87 1.53
CA SER A 239 -15.90 5.45 1.48
C SER A 239 -14.87 4.43 1.03
N CYS A 240 -14.92 3.19 1.53
CA CYS A 240 -14.00 2.12 1.09
C CYS A 240 -14.06 1.92 -0.43
N LYS A 241 -15.27 1.80 -0.99
CA LYS A 241 -15.50 1.68 -2.44
C LYS A 241 -14.98 2.91 -3.20
N THR A 242 -15.25 4.11 -2.69
CA THR A 242 -14.80 5.38 -3.30
C THR A 242 -13.28 5.48 -3.35
N HIS A 243 -12.58 5.18 -2.24
CA HIS A 243 -11.13 5.23 -2.22
C HIS A 243 -10.50 4.14 -3.11
N ALA A 244 -11.08 2.93 -3.16
CA ALA A 244 -10.61 1.88 -4.06
C ALA A 244 -10.79 2.25 -5.55
N ALA A 245 -11.88 2.93 -5.88
CA ALA A 245 -12.11 3.50 -7.20
C ALA A 245 -11.07 4.57 -7.57
N ILE A 246 -10.76 5.49 -6.66
CA ILE A 246 -9.74 6.51 -6.89
C ILE A 246 -8.35 5.88 -7.07
N VAL A 247 -8.02 4.82 -6.33
CA VAL A 247 -6.77 4.05 -6.58
C VAL A 247 -6.71 3.57 -8.04
N CYS A 248 -7.80 3.05 -8.59
CA CYS A 248 -7.86 2.66 -10.02
C CYS A 248 -7.63 3.86 -10.95
N ASP A 249 -8.23 5.01 -10.67
CA ASP A 249 -8.04 6.22 -11.49
C ASP A 249 -6.60 6.74 -11.45
N VAL A 250 -5.96 6.68 -10.27
CA VAL A 250 -4.55 7.03 -10.08
C VAL A 250 -3.64 6.03 -10.82
N LEU A 251 -3.92 4.73 -10.73
CA LEU A 251 -3.20 3.70 -11.47
C LEU A 251 -3.31 3.92 -12.97
N LYS A 252 -4.52 4.21 -13.48
CA LYS A 252 -4.74 4.52 -14.89
C LYS A 252 -3.94 5.75 -15.33
N ALA A 253 -3.99 6.83 -14.56
CA ALA A 253 -3.19 8.02 -14.83
C ALA A 253 -1.68 7.72 -14.88
N SER A 254 -1.18 6.84 -14.01
CA SER A 254 0.22 6.41 -14.01
C SER A 254 0.64 5.66 -15.27
N ARG A 255 -0.29 4.99 -15.96
CA ARG A 255 -0.05 4.30 -17.23
C ARG A 255 -0.15 5.24 -18.43
N GLU A 256 -1.06 6.21 -18.37
CA GLU A 256 -1.40 7.07 -19.52
C GLU A 256 -0.57 8.37 -19.57
N VAL A 257 -0.03 8.85 -18.45
CA VAL A 257 0.69 10.13 -18.37
C VAL A 257 2.21 9.89 -18.28
N PRO A 258 3.00 10.26 -19.31
CA PRO A 258 4.46 10.16 -19.25
C PRO A 258 5.06 10.95 -18.08
N GLY A 259 6.02 10.35 -17.37
CA GLY A 259 6.63 10.95 -16.17
C GLY A 259 5.87 10.71 -14.86
N ALA A 260 4.74 9.99 -14.91
CA ALA A 260 3.92 9.62 -13.77
C ALA A 260 3.94 8.11 -13.46
N GLU A 261 4.86 7.34 -14.06
CA GLU A 261 4.83 5.88 -14.00
C GLU A 261 4.98 5.32 -12.58
N ALA A 262 4.08 4.41 -12.19
CA ALA A 262 4.09 3.73 -10.90
C ALA A 262 4.47 2.25 -11.04
N VAL A 263 5.72 2.01 -11.45
CA VAL A 263 6.24 0.65 -11.74
C VAL A 263 7.02 0.03 -10.60
N TYR A 264 6.84 0.46 -9.34
CA TYR A 264 7.53 -0.10 -8.17
C TYR A 264 6.70 -1.23 -7.54
N ASN A 265 7.37 -2.23 -6.94
CA ASN A 265 6.74 -3.50 -6.62
C ASN A 265 5.49 -3.41 -5.71
N ILE A 266 5.50 -2.55 -4.70
CA ILE A 266 4.38 -2.41 -3.76
C ILE A 266 3.06 -1.97 -4.43
N VAL A 267 3.13 -1.34 -5.62
CA VAL A 267 1.94 -1.00 -6.42
C VAL A 267 1.13 -2.25 -6.76
N GLY A 268 1.79 -3.40 -6.95
CA GLY A 268 1.11 -4.68 -7.16
C GLY A 268 0.15 -4.99 -6.03
N HIS A 269 0.62 -4.92 -4.79
CA HIS A 269 -0.23 -5.17 -3.61
C HIS A 269 -1.36 -4.14 -3.47
N VAL A 270 -1.06 -2.85 -3.64
CA VAL A 270 -2.07 -1.78 -3.62
C VAL A 270 -3.17 -2.05 -4.67
N THR A 271 -2.77 -2.52 -5.85
CA THR A 271 -3.69 -2.89 -6.95
C THR A 271 -4.52 -4.12 -6.60
N ILE A 272 -3.95 -5.14 -5.95
CA ILE A 272 -4.71 -6.31 -5.49
C ILE A 272 -5.80 -5.92 -4.48
N VAL A 273 -5.49 -5.06 -3.51
CA VAL A 273 -6.45 -4.65 -2.48
C VAL A 273 -7.57 -3.78 -3.06
N SER A 274 -7.27 -2.84 -3.97
CA SER A 274 -8.34 -2.07 -4.63
C SER A 274 -9.17 -2.96 -5.56
N SER A 275 -8.54 -3.90 -6.26
CA SER A 275 -9.23 -4.89 -7.11
C SER A 275 -10.16 -5.80 -6.32
N SER A 276 -9.81 -6.18 -5.09
CA SER A 276 -10.69 -7.02 -4.26
C SER A 276 -11.94 -6.26 -3.80
N VAL A 277 -11.85 -4.94 -3.56
CA VAL A 277 -13.03 -4.09 -3.31
C VAL A 277 -13.91 -3.95 -4.56
N LEU A 278 -13.31 -3.74 -5.73
CA LEU A 278 -14.03 -3.66 -7.01
C LEU A 278 -14.71 -4.99 -7.34
N LEU A 279 -14.02 -6.10 -7.13
CA LEU A 279 -14.56 -7.46 -7.30
C LEU A 279 -15.71 -7.72 -6.32
N HIS A 280 -15.53 -7.37 -5.03
CA HIS A 280 -16.60 -7.44 -4.04
C HIS A 280 -17.82 -6.61 -4.48
N THR A 281 -17.60 -5.39 -4.94
CA THR A 281 -18.66 -4.47 -5.38
C THR A 281 -19.39 -5.03 -6.61
N TYR A 282 -18.68 -5.63 -7.56
CA TYR A 282 -19.29 -6.26 -8.72
C TYR A 282 -20.11 -7.49 -8.34
N LEU A 283 -19.62 -8.32 -7.41
CA LEU A 283 -20.32 -9.55 -7.03
C LEU A 283 -21.54 -9.27 -6.14
N PHE A 284 -21.40 -8.39 -5.15
CA PHE A 284 -22.38 -8.18 -4.06
C PHE A 284 -23.04 -6.81 -4.04
N GLY A 285 -22.60 -5.86 -4.88
CA GLY A 285 -23.12 -4.51 -4.94
C GLY A 285 -24.45 -4.38 -5.70
N GLU A 286 -24.96 -3.15 -5.70
CA GLU A 286 -26.21 -2.78 -6.36
C GLU A 286 -26.04 -2.68 -7.88
N SER A 287 -27.14 -2.82 -8.62
CA SER A 287 -27.11 -2.83 -10.10
C SER A 287 -26.44 -1.61 -10.74
N HIS A 288 -26.52 -0.45 -10.09
CA HIS A 288 -25.91 0.79 -10.58
C HIS A 288 -24.38 0.83 -10.41
N GLU A 289 -23.81 -0.03 -9.55
CA GLU A 289 -22.37 -0.07 -9.25
C GLU A 289 -21.61 -1.06 -10.17
N LEU A 290 -22.32 -1.93 -10.89
CA LEU A 290 -21.71 -3.10 -11.55
C LEU A 290 -20.85 -2.75 -12.76
N GLU A 291 -21.35 -1.93 -13.67
CA GLU A 291 -20.63 -1.63 -14.92
C GLU A 291 -19.33 -0.89 -14.61
N GLU A 292 -19.40 0.13 -13.76
CA GLU A 292 -18.23 0.91 -13.38
C GLU A 292 -17.21 0.08 -12.58
N SER A 293 -17.66 -0.78 -11.66
CA SER A 293 -16.75 -1.65 -10.90
C SER A 293 -16.05 -2.68 -11.80
N ARG A 294 -16.75 -3.22 -12.81
CA ARG A 294 -16.14 -4.11 -13.82
C ARG A 294 -15.08 -3.39 -14.64
N ASP A 295 -15.40 -2.20 -15.16
CA ASP A 295 -14.48 -1.47 -16.05
C ASP A 295 -13.22 -1.01 -15.29
N ARG A 296 -13.39 -0.56 -14.04
CA ARG A 296 -12.26 -0.25 -13.15
C ARG A 296 -11.45 -1.49 -12.79
N LEU A 297 -12.11 -2.63 -12.54
CA LEU A 297 -11.41 -3.88 -12.30
C LEU A 297 -10.53 -4.26 -13.49
N SER A 298 -11.06 -4.20 -14.73
CA SER A 298 -10.27 -4.42 -15.96
C SER A 298 -9.04 -3.52 -16.03
N SER A 299 -9.20 -2.21 -15.77
CA SER A 299 -8.08 -1.25 -15.74
C SER A 299 -7.03 -1.58 -14.67
N ASN A 300 -7.44 -2.11 -13.51
CA ASN A 300 -6.49 -2.59 -12.51
C ASN A 300 -5.74 -3.84 -12.99
N LEU A 301 -6.41 -4.79 -13.65
CA LEU A 301 -5.75 -5.99 -14.20
C LEU A 301 -4.68 -5.60 -15.24
N GLU A 302 -4.93 -4.60 -16.08
CA GLU A 302 -3.91 -4.04 -16.99
C GLU A 302 -2.67 -3.51 -16.24
N SER A 303 -2.85 -2.91 -15.06
CA SER A 303 -1.73 -2.47 -14.22
C SER A 303 -0.91 -3.65 -13.71
N LEU A 304 -1.57 -4.75 -13.31
CA LEU A 304 -0.90 -5.97 -12.88
C LEU A 304 -0.12 -6.61 -14.04
N VAL A 305 -0.69 -6.64 -15.25
CA VAL A 305 0.00 -7.08 -16.47
C VAL A 305 1.26 -6.25 -16.70
N GLN A 306 1.18 -4.92 -16.58
CA GLN A 306 2.34 -4.05 -16.75
C GLN A 306 3.42 -4.34 -15.70
N LEU A 307 3.04 -4.47 -14.42
CA LEU A 307 3.97 -4.69 -13.32
C LEU A 307 4.66 -6.06 -13.39
N ARG A 308 3.97 -7.09 -13.88
CA ARG A 308 4.52 -8.43 -14.12
C ARG A 308 5.76 -8.41 -15.02
N ASN A 309 5.83 -7.49 -15.98
CA ASN A 309 7.00 -7.35 -16.85
C ASN A 309 8.27 -6.92 -16.10
N TYR A 310 8.13 -6.38 -14.89
CA TYR A 310 9.24 -5.89 -14.08
C TYR A 310 9.52 -6.79 -12.88
N TRP A 311 8.48 -7.34 -12.25
CA TRP A 311 8.59 -7.98 -10.94
C TRP A 311 7.96 -9.37 -10.91
N PRO A 312 8.77 -10.44 -10.81
CA PRO A 312 8.28 -11.80 -10.65
C PRO A 312 7.29 -12.01 -9.50
N SER A 313 7.42 -11.26 -8.39
CA SER A 313 6.54 -11.40 -7.23
C SER A 313 5.08 -10.98 -7.49
N VAL A 314 4.81 -10.25 -8.57
CA VAL A 314 3.44 -9.87 -8.98
C VAL A 314 2.61 -11.11 -9.29
N GLU A 315 3.21 -12.19 -9.79
CA GLU A 315 2.52 -13.47 -10.02
C GLU A 315 1.92 -14.04 -8.73
N MET A 316 2.67 -13.98 -7.63
CA MET A 316 2.17 -14.38 -6.31
C MET A 316 1.03 -13.45 -5.87
N MET A 317 1.14 -12.14 -6.12
CA MET A 317 0.09 -11.18 -5.78
C MET A 317 -1.20 -11.45 -6.56
N ILE A 318 -1.11 -11.74 -7.87
CA ILE A 318 -2.24 -12.13 -8.73
C ILE A 318 -2.90 -13.40 -8.18
N LYS A 319 -2.10 -14.42 -7.80
CA LYS A 319 -2.64 -15.66 -7.19
C LYS A 319 -3.47 -15.38 -5.93
N ARG A 320 -3.09 -14.40 -5.10
CA ARG A 320 -3.90 -14.00 -3.92
C ARG A 320 -5.27 -13.46 -4.32
N LEU A 321 -5.34 -12.65 -5.39
CA LEU A 321 -6.63 -12.16 -5.90
C LEU A 321 -7.49 -13.30 -6.46
N VAL A 322 -6.89 -14.29 -7.12
CA VAL A 322 -7.60 -15.49 -7.59
C VAL A 322 -8.19 -16.28 -6.42
N VAL A 323 -7.42 -16.49 -5.35
CA VAL A 323 -7.92 -17.16 -4.13
C VAL A 323 -9.08 -16.35 -3.51
N PHE A 324 -8.92 -15.03 -3.38
CA PHE A 324 -9.98 -14.14 -2.89
C PHE A 324 -11.26 -14.25 -3.72
N GLN A 325 -11.15 -14.17 -5.04
CA GLN A 325 -12.28 -14.32 -5.95
C GLN A 325 -12.98 -15.67 -5.76
N ARG A 326 -12.22 -16.77 -5.72
CA ARG A 326 -12.78 -18.12 -5.56
C ARG A 326 -13.60 -18.19 -4.28
N ASN A 327 -13.06 -17.67 -3.18
CA ASN A 327 -13.78 -17.58 -1.91
C ASN A 327 -15.04 -16.73 -2.03
N CYS A 328 -14.99 -15.58 -2.70
CA CYS A 328 -16.20 -14.77 -2.95
C CYS A 328 -17.26 -15.54 -3.75
N ILE A 329 -16.88 -16.21 -4.85
CA ILE A 329 -17.81 -16.99 -5.69
C ILE A 329 -18.44 -18.13 -4.90
N GLN A 330 -17.65 -18.86 -4.12
CA GLN A 330 -18.19 -19.92 -3.24
C GLN A 330 -19.15 -19.34 -2.20
N SER A 331 -18.85 -18.15 -1.68
CA SER A 331 -19.67 -17.46 -0.71
C SER A 331 -20.98 -16.87 -1.27
N MET A 332 -21.13 -16.73 -2.60
CA MET A 332 -22.32 -16.14 -3.23
C MET A 332 -23.58 -16.96 -3.01
N ASN A 333 -23.47 -18.28 -2.90
CA ASN A 333 -24.61 -19.17 -2.67
C ASN A 333 -25.16 -19.11 -1.24
N ALA A 334 -24.51 -18.35 -0.33
CA ALA A 334 -24.87 -18.26 1.07
C ALA A 334 -24.85 -16.81 1.62
N GLU A 335 -24.83 -15.79 0.75
CA GLU A 335 -24.64 -14.37 1.14
C GLU A 335 -23.50 -14.16 2.16
N SER A 336 -22.37 -14.86 1.95
CA SER A 336 -21.45 -15.19 3.05
C SER A 336 -20.07 -14.54 3.00
N TYR A 337 -19.90 -13.43 2.27
CA TYR A 337 -18.66 -12.64 2.39
C TYR A 337 -18.41 -12.29 3.85
N ARG A 338 -17.23 -12.65 4.38
CA ARG A 338 -16.85 -12.40 5.77
C ARG A 338 -15.59 -11.56 5.83
N PHE A 339 -15.62 -10.51 6.62
CA PHE A 339 -14.39 -9.95 7.14
C PHE A 339 -13.98 -10.80 8.35
N ASP A 340 -12.99 -11.67 8.17
CA ASP A 340 -12.45 -12.55 9.20
C ASP A 340 -10.93 -12.49 9.25
N ARG A 341 -10.30 -13.29 10.10
CA ARG A 341 -8.84 -13.33 10.26
C ARG A 341 -8.11 -13.65 8.96
N TRP A 342 -8.70 -14.46 8.07
CA TRP A 342 -8.14 -14.75 6.76
C TRP A 342 -8.16 -13.50 5.88
N MET A 343 -9.27 -12.74 5.89
CA MET A 343 -9.37 -11.47 5.18
C MET A 343 -8.35 -10.45 5.68
N VAL A 344 -8.16 -10.35 7.00
CA VAL A 344 -7.17 -9.44 7.56
C VAL A 344 -5.76 -9.82 7.08
N LYS A 345 -5.40 -11.10 7.05
CA LYS A 345 -4.12 -11.58 6.50
C LYS A 345 -3.99 -11.28 5.00
N PHE A 346 -5.06 -11.41 4.21
CA PHE A 346 -5.09 -11.00 2.80
C PHE A 346 -4.75 -9.52 2.64
N LEU A 347 -5.21 -8.66 3.54
CA LEU A 347 -4.93 -7.22 3.50
C LEU A 347 -3.51 -6.85 3.93
N ILE A 348 -3.00 -7.44 5.01
CA ILE A 348 -1.73 -6.96 5.62
C ILE A 348 -0.50 -7.73 5.16
N ALA A 349 -0.60 -9.06 5.02
CA ALA A 349 0.57 -9.93 4.91
C ALA A 349 1.04 -10.07 3.47
N HIS A 350 1.23 -8.97 2.76
CA HIS A 350 1.42 -8.92 1.30
C HIS A 350 2.67 -9.63 0.77
N ALA A 351 3.66 -9.89 1.62
CA ALA A 351 4.87 -10.63 1.25
C ALA A 351 4.69 -12.16 1.31
N LEU A 352 3.59 -12.65 1.89
CA LEU A 352 3.36 -14.07 2.13
C LEU A 352 2.41 -14.70 1.10
N ALA A 353 2.59 -15.99 0.86
CA ALA A 353 1.59 -16.79 0.17
C ALA A 353 0.29 -16.82 1.00
N LEU A 354 -0.85 -16.78 0.31
CA LEU A 354 -2.16 -16.90 0.94
C LEU A 354 -2.72 -18.28 0.67
N GLU A 355 -3.01 -19.02 1.73
CA GLU A 355 -3.66 -20.33 1.65
C GLU A 355 -5.15 -20.18 1.33
N ASP A 356 -5.76 -21.21 0.75
CA ASP A 356 -7.21 -21.28 0.59
C ASP A 356 -7.88 -21.21 1.98
N LYS A 357 -9.09 -20.65 2.02
CA LYS A 357 -9.84 -20.53 3.27
C LYS A 357 -10.29 -21.93 3.72
N VAL A 358 -9.92 -22.33 4.93
CA VAL A 358 -10.43 -23.57 5.54
C VAL A 358 -11.88 -23.30 5.97
N ASP A 359 -12.83 -24.02 5.37
CA ASP A 359 -14.24 -23.93 5.73
C ASP A 359 -14.45 -24.45 7.15
N ASP A 360 -14.55 -23.54 8.12
CA ASP A 360 -15.24 -23.84 9.38
C ASP A 360 -16.73 -23.92 9.07
N SER A 361 -17.18 -25.14 8.78
CA SER A 361 -18.52 -25.49 8.36
C SER A 361 -19.61 -24.77 9.14
N TRP A 362 -20.46 -24.01 8.45
CA TRP A 362 -21.80 -23.70 8.95
C TRP A 362 -22.84 -23.79 7.84
N SER A 363 -24.01 -24.33 8.22
CA SER A 363 -25.13 -24.68 7.35
C SER A 363 -25.76 -23.44 6.71
N ALA A 364 -25.69 -23.36 5.39
CA ALA A 364 -26.45 -22.40 4.61
C ALA A 364 -27.95 -22.62 4.85
N GLU A 365 -28.62 -21.66 5.48
CA GLU A 365 -30.07 -21.54 5.35
C GLU A 365 -30.38 -21.07 3.91
N SER A 366 -31.43 -21.65 3.33
CA SER A 366 -31.77 -21.57 1.91
C SER A 366 -31.92 -20.14 1.39
N VAL A 367 -31.15 -19.80 0.35
CA VAL A 367 -31.26 -18.53 -0.39
C VAL A 367 -32.46 -18.57 -1.35
N ASP A 368 -33.06 -17.40 -1.57
CA ASP A 368 -34.19 -17.16 -2.46
C ASP A 368 -33.79 -17.41 -3.94
N ALA A 369 -34.46 -18.35 -4.61
CA ALA A 369 -34.12 -18.86 -5.94
C ALA A 369 -34.19 -17.82 -7.09
N THR A 370 -34.62 -16.59 -6.80
CA THR A 370 -34.82 -15.53 -7.80
C THR A 370 -33.53 -14.79 -8.17
N ASN A 371 -32.49 -14.82 -7.32
CA ASN A 371 -31.23 -14.08 -7.54
C ASN A 371 -30.03 -14.96 -7.97
N GLU A 372 -30.18 -16.30 -7.92
CA GLU A 372 -29.10 -17.25 -8.23
C GLU A 372 -28.53 -17.08 -9.65
N ASN A 373 -29.38 -16.84 -10.66
CA ASN A 373 -28.93 -16.68 -12.05
C ASN A 373 -28.06 -15.43 -12.27
N ALA A 374 -28.41 -14.31 -11.63
CA ALA A 374 -27.65 -13.07 -11.75
C ALA A 374 -26.30 -13.16 -11.03
N HIS A 375 -26.28 -13.79 -9.84
CA HIS A 375 -25.05 -14.06 -9.12
C HIS A 375 -24.14 -15.03 -9.87
N LEU A 376 -24.68 -16.12 -10.42
CA LEU A 376 -23.91 -17.08 -11.22
C LEU A 376 -23.25 -16.40 -12.44
N GLU A 377 -23.97 -15.50 -13.11
CA GLU A 377 -23.43 -14.76 -14.25
C GLU A 377 -22.31 -13.81 -13.85
N ARG A 378 -22.48 -13.05 -12.75
CA ARG A 378 -21.40 -12.21 -12.19
C ARG A 378 -20.16 -13.03 -11.85
N GLY A 379 -20.34 -14.21 -11.26
CA GLY A 379 -19.26 -15.14 -10.96
C GLY A 379 -18.49 -15.56 -12.22
N ARG A 380 -19.19 -15.97 -13.29
CA ARG A 380 -18.57 -16.34 -14.58
C ARG A 380 -17.79 -15.19 -15.20
N ILE A 381 -18.34 -13.97 -15.20
CA ILE A 381 -17.68 -12.80 -15.80
C ILE A 381 -16.37 -12.51 -15.07
N THR A 382 -16.39 -12.46 -13.74
CA THR A 382 -15.14 -12.22 -13.01
C THR A 382 -14.14 -13.34 -13.24
N GLN A 383 -14.59 -14.60 -13.31
CA GLN A 383 -13.72 -15.75 -13.57
C GLN A 383 -13.04 -15.62 -14.94
N ALA A 384 -13.77 -15.22 -15.98
CA ALA A 384 -13.21 -14.96 -17.30
C ALA A 384 -12.14 -13.86 -17.26
N MET A 385 -12.41 -12.72 -16.60
CA MET A 385 -11.45 -11.62 -16.48
C MET A 385 -10.13 -12.05 -15.80
N ILE A 386 -10.21 -12.87 -14.75
CA ILE A 386 -9.03 -13.37 -14.05
C ILE A 386 -8.30 -14.44 -14.88
N MET A 387 -9.02 -15.30 -15.60
CA MET A 387 -8.40 -16.26 -16.52
C MET A 387 -7.63 -15.54 -17.65
N ASP A 388 -8.19 -14.47 -18.21
CA ASP A 388 -7.52 -13.67 -19.24
C ASP A 388 -6.22 -13.04 -18.70
N LEU A 389 -6.24 -12.52 -17.46
CA LEU A 389 -5.03 -12.00 -16.79
C LEU A 389 -3.94 -13.08 -16.65
N GLN A 390 -4.32 -14.31 -16.28
CA GLN A 390 -3.40 -15.43 -16.09
C GLN A 390 -2.87 -15.97 -17.43
N ASN A 391 -3.68 -15.94 -18.49
CA ASN A 391 -3.32 -16.47 -19.81
C ASN A 391 -2.58 -15.47 -20.69
N TYR A 392 -2.47 -14.20 -20.29
CA TYR A 392 -1.83 -13.13 -21.06
C TYR A 392 -0.42 -13.48 -21.57
N ASP A 393 0.33 -14.35 -20.86
CA ASP A 393 1.68 -14.78 -21.24
C ASP A 393 1.72 -16.01 -22.17
N THR A 394 0.58 -16.62 -22.49
CA THR A 394 0.52 -17.80 -23.40
C THR A 394 0.32 -17.45 -24.87
N GLU A 395 0.06 -16.18 -25.19
CA GLU A 395 -0.27 -15.71 -26.56
C GLU A 395 0.73 -14.69 -27.16
N THR A 396 1.84 -14.40 -26.46
CA THR A 396 2.94 -13.54 -26.96
C THR A 396 4.27 -14.27 -26.88
#